data_AF-A0A7X6YP69-F1
#
_entry.id   AF-A0A7X6YP69-F1
#
_cell.length_a   1.000
_cell.length_b   1.000
_cell.length_c   1.000
_cell.angle_alpha   90.00
_cell.angle_beta   90.00
_cell.angle_gamma   90.00
#
_symmetry.space_group_name_H-M   'P 1'
#
loop_
_entity.id
_entity.type
_entity.pdbx_description
1 polymer ?
#
loop_
_entity_poly.entity_id
_entity_poly.type
_entity_poly.pdbx_seq_one_letter_code
_entity_poly.pdbx_strand_id
1 'polypeptide(L)'
;MTTGNIKTKNMVLTGILIALGIVLPLAFHAIPNAGSIFLPMHLPVLFCGLVCGWSYGLLAGLATPLLSSILTGMPPAPILPGMLVELAVYGLVAGLLIRFVKSRSQTATVFIALIGAMLAGRVLAGLVNALIFNLGTYSLQIWLSAFFITALPGIALQLVLIPALIFALRKAKLISLPTKQ
;
A
#
# COMPACT_ATOMS: atom_id res chain seq x y z
N MET A 1 27.46 -5.70 -2.81
CA MET A 1 26.92 -5.15 -1.54
C MET A 1 26.81 -6.30 -0.56
N THR A 2 27.36 -6.16 0.65
CA THR A 2 27.16 -7.15 1.72
C THR A 2 25.69 -7.18 2.14
N THR A 3 25.20 -8.35 2.58
CA THR A 3 23.80 -8.55 3.00
C THR A 3 23.37 -7.57 4.11
N GLY A 4 24.30 -7.11 4.95
CA GLY A 4 24.06 -6.09 5.98
C GLY A 4 23.64 -4.72 5.42
N ASN A 5 24.33 -4.25 4.35
CA ASN A 5 24.03 -2.93 3.76
C ASN A 5 22.65 -2.88 3.10
N ILE A 6 22.15 -4.00 2.59
CA ILE A 6 20.81 -4.09 1.98
C ILE A 6 19.72 -4.02 3.06
N LYS A 7 19.92 -4.67 4.22
CA LYS A 7 18.96 -4.63 5.33
C LYS A 7 18.83 -3.22 5.91
N THR A 8 19.95 -2.54 6.19
CA THR A 8 19.93 -1.16 6.70
C THR A 8 19.28 -0.21 5.71
N LYS A 9 19.60 -0.32 4.41
CA LYS A 9 18.97 0.48 3.37
C LYS A 9 17.45 0.30 3.34
N ASN A 10 16.97 -0.94 3.37
CA ASN A 10 15.53 -1.21 3.34
C ASN A 10 14.84 -0.68 4.60
N MET A 11 15.47 -0.82 5.78
CA MET A 11 14.94 -0.25 7.03
C MET A 11 14.79 1.27 6.95
N VAL A 12 15.82 1.98 6.47
CA VAL A 12 15.77 3.44 6.29
C VAL A 12 14.70 3.83 5.27
N LEU A 13 14.64 3.14 4.14
CA LEU A 13 13.64 3.40 3.10
C LEU A 13 12.21 3.15 3.61
N THR A 14 11.99 2.09 4.39
CA THR A 14 10.71 1.83 5.04
C THR A 14 10.32 2.95 6.00
N GLY A 15 11.26 3.46 6.81
CA GLY A 15 11.02 4.62 7.68
C GLY A 15 10.61 5.87 6.89
N ILE A 16 11.30 6.16 5.78
CA ILE A 16 10.96 7.28 4.88
C ILE A 16 9.57 7.09 4.28
N LEU A 17 9.22 5.87 3.85
CA LEU A 17 7.92 5.58 3.25
C LEU A 17 6.78 5.64 4.26
N ILE A 18 7.01 5.22 5.51
CA ILE A 18 6.06 5.41 6.61
C ILE A 18 5.84 6.90 6.85
N ALA A 19 6.92 7.69 6.96
CA ALA A 19 6.81 9.14 7.13
C ALA A 19 6.07 9.81 5.97
N LEU A 20 6.36 9.41 4.72
CA LEU A 20 5.64 9.87 3.54
C LEU A 20 4.16 9.48 3.58
N GLY A 21 3.85 8.27 4.06
CA GLY A 21 2.47 7.82 4.22
C GLY A 21 1.68 8.56 5.29
N ILE A 22 2.35 9.19 6.26
CA ILE A 22 1.74 10.06 7.26
C ILE A 22 1.58 11.48 6.72
N VAL A 23 2.61 12.01 6.04
CA VAL A 23 2.64 13.41 5.58
C VAL A 23 1.82 13.62 4.31
N LEU A 24 1.85 12.70 3.36
CA LEU A 24 1.18 12.86 2.06
C LEU A 24 -0.35 13.03 2.21
N PRO A 25 -1.06 12.28 3.07
CA PRO A 25 -2.50 12.51 3.30
C PRO A 25 -2.83 13.90 3.85
N LEU A 26 -1.93 14.55 4.60
CA LEU A 26 -2.17 15.89 5.14
C LEU A 26 -2.45 16.91 4.03
N ALA A 27 -1.80 16.78 2.87
CA ALA A 27 -2.03 17.64 1.71
C ALA A 27 -3.45 17.47 1.13
N PHE A 28 -4.11 16.35 1.39
CA PHE A 28 -5.47 16.04 0.93
C PHE A 28 -6.53 16.31 2.00
N HIS A 29 -6.16 16.49 3.27
CA HIS A 29 -7.12 16.77 4.35
C HIS A 29 -7.84 18.12 4.20
N ALA A 30 -7.27 19.06 3.43
CA ALA A 30 -7.91 20.35 3.14
C ALA A 30 -9.13 20.21 2.21
N ILE A 31 -9.25 19.10 1.46
CA ILE A 31 -10.32 18.88 0.50
C ILE A 31 -11.22 17.75 1.02
N PRO A 32 -12.54 17.99 1.21
CA PRO A 32 -13.46 16.95 1.65
C PRO A 32 -13.37 15.68 0.80
N ASN A 33 -13.30 14.52 1.45
CA ASN A 33 -13.20 13.19 0.83
C ASN A 33 -11.98 12.94 -0.06
N ALA A 34 -11.03 13.86 -0.19
CA ALA A 34 -9.90 13.66 -1.09
C ALA A 34 -9.00 12.49 -0.66
N GLY A 35 -8.93 12.18 0.65
CA GLY A 35 -8.23 10.99 1.16
C GLY A 35 -8.81 9.67 0.65
N SER A 36 -10.14 9.52 0.60
CA SER A 36 -10.80 8.31 0.10
C SER A 36 -10.83 8.25 -1.43
N ILE A 37 -10.73 9.39 -2.11
CA ILE A 37 -10.68 9.47 -3.58
C ILE A 37 -9.29 9.15 -4.12
N PHE A 38 -8.24 9.80 -3.60
CA PHE A 38 -6.87 9.72 -4.14
C PHE A 38 -6.00 8.68 -3.46
N LEU A 39 -6.43 8.15 -2.30
CA LEU A 39 -5.73 7.10 -1.55
C LEU A 39 -4.23 7.39 -1.28
N PRO A 40 -3.85 8.60 -0.82
CA PRO A 40 -2.44 9.02 -0.73
C PRO A 40 -1.57 8.09 0.13
N MET A 41 -2.11 7.55 1.22
CA MET A 41 -1.38 6.63 2.13
C MET A 41 -1.06 5.27 1.49
N HIS A 42 -1.84 4.82 0.50
CA HIS A 42 -1.68 3.51 -0.11
C HIS A 42 -0.45 3.46 -1.04
N LEU A 43 -0.11 4.60 -1.67
CA LEU A 43 1.05 4.74 -2.55
C LEU A 43 2.37 4.31 -1.88
N PRO A 44 2.80 4.91 -0.75
CA PRO A 44 4.05 4.54 -0.11
C PRO A 44 4.05 3.12 0.44
N VAL A 45 2.91 2.60 0.91
CA VAL A 45 2.81 1.23 1.43
C VAL A 45 3.00 0.19 0.33
N LEU A 46 2.27 0.32 -0.79
CA LEU A 46 2.42 -0.56 -1.95
C LEU A 46 3.84 -0.49 -2.52
N PHE A 47 4.39 0.71 -2.65
CA PHE A 47 5.76 0.91 -3.09
C PHE A 47 6.77 0.25 -2.13
N CYS A 48 6.57 0.35 -0.81
CA CYS A 48 7.40 -0.31 0.20
C CYS A 48 7.38 -1.83 0.04
N GLY A 49 6.21 -2.44 -0.14
CA GLY A 49 6.10 -3.88 -0.39
C GLY A 49 6.88 -4.31 -1.63
N LEU A 50 6.72 -3.61 -2.74
CA LEU A 50 7.38 -3.92 -4.01
C LEU A 50 8.91 -3.77 -3.95
N VAL A 51 9.43 -2.80 -3.19
CA VAL A 51 10.85 -2.45 -3.18
C VAL A 51 11.61 -3.05 -2.00
N CYS A 52 11.06 -2.94 -0.79
CA CYS A 52 11.72 -3.39 0.44
C CYS A 52 11.42 -4.86 0.76
N GLY A 53 10.38 -5.43 0.15
CA GLY A 53 9.96 -6.82 0.34
C GLY A 53 8.83 -6.96 1.37
N TRP A 54 8.31 -8.18 1.49
CA TRP A 54 7.05 -8.47 2.18
C TRP A 54 7.04 -8.10 3.67
N SER A 55 8.14 -8.33 4.40
CA SER A 55 8.20 -8.06 5.85
C SER A 55 8.18 -6.56 6.14
N TYR A 56 8.93 -5.78 5.36
CA TYR A 56 8.94 -4.32 5.43
C TYR A 56 7.64 -3.70 4.92
N GLY A 57 7.05 -4.27 3.86
CA GLY A 57 5.74 -3.87 3.36
C GLY A 57 4.64 -4.08 4.39
N LEU A 58 4.60 -5.25 5.05
CA LEU A 58 3.65 -5.54 6.13
C LEU A 58 3.82 -4.56 7.30
N LEU A 59 5.07 -4.33 7.73
CA LEU A 59 5.37 -3.36 8.78
C LEU A 59 4.91 -1.95 8.39
N ALA A 60 5.21 -1.51 7.17
CA ALA A 60 4.76 -0.21 6.68
C ALA A 60 3.22 -0.12 6.64
N GLY A 61 2.54 -1.17 6.19
CA GLY A 61 1.09 -1.22 6.11
C GLY A 61 0.39 -1.16 7.47
N LEU A 62 1.01 -1.68 8.52
CA LEU A 62 0.50 -1.58 9.89
C LEU A 62 0.89 -0.24 10.55
N ALA A 63 2.17 0.11 10.48
CA ALA A 63 2.72 1.26 11.19
C ALA A 63 2.21 2.58 10.62
N THR A 64 2.08 2.71 9.30
CA THR A 64 1.67 3.98 8.67
C THR A 64 0.30 4.48 9.12
N PRO A 65 -0.81 3.74 8.95
CA PRO A 65 -2.12 4.20 9.39
C PRO A 65 -2.22 4.32 10.92
N LEU A 66 -1.55 3.44 11.68
CA LEU A 66 -1.55 3.51 13.14
C LEU A 66 -0.89 4.79 13.65
N LEU A 67 0.34 5.05 13.20
CA LEU A 67 1.09 6.26 13.58
C LEU A 67 0.40 7.52 13.05
N SER A 68 -0.15 7.49 11.83
CA SER A 68 -0.94 8.60 11.30
C SER A 68 -2.14 8.91 12.19
N SER A 69 -2.88 7.89 12.65
CA SER A 69 -4.05 8.08 13.51
C SER A 69 -3.66 8.69 14.86
N ILE A 70 -2.57 8.22 15.47
CA ILE A 70 -2.05 8.76 16.73
C ILE A 70 -1.59 10.22 16.58
N LEU A 71 -0.87 10.54 15.50
CA LEU A 71 -0.25 11.85 15.33
C LEU A 71 -1.20 12.91 14.79
N THR A 72 -2.19 12.52 13.99
CA THR A 72 -3.03 13.45 13.21
C THR A 72 -4.53 13.32 13.52
N GLY A 73 -4.93 12.29 14.28
CA GLY A 73 -6.33 11.92 14.47
C GLY A 73 -6.97 11.19 13.28
N MET A 74 -6.24 11.00 12.17
CA MET A 74 -6.73 10.34 10.95
C MET A 74 -5.81 9.17 10.53
N PRO A 75 -6.36 8.01 10.13
CA PRO A 75 -7.79 7.71 9.98
C PRO A 75 -8.51 7.60 11.34
N PRO A 76 -9.80 7.96 11.42
CA PRO A 76 -10.57 7.89 12.65
C PRO A 76 -10.85 6.44 13.04
N ALA A 77 -11.13 6.21 14.33
CA ALA A 77 -11.31 4.88 14.91
C ALA A 77 -12.27 3.94 14.14
N PRO A 78 -13.40 4.39 13.55
CA PRO A 78 -14.28 3.50 12.79
C PRO A 78 -13.68 2.97 11.47
N ILE A 79 -12.78 3.74 10.85
CA ILE A 79 -12.17 3.42 9.55
C ILE A 79 -10.83 2.71 9.73
N LEU A 80 -10.11 3.03 10.81
CA LEU A 80 -8.75 2.58 11.09
C LEU A 80 -8.56 1.05 11.00
N PRO A 81 -9.43 0.19 11.58
CA PRO A 81 -9.22 -1.26 11.52
C PRO A 81 -9.27 -1.83 10.09
N GLY A 82 -10.22 -1.35 9.28
CA GLY A 82 -10.32 -1.75 7.87
C GLY A 82 -9.10 -1.29 7.06
N MET A 83 -8.65 -0.05 7.29
CA MET A 83 -7.46 0.50 6.62
C MET A 83 -6.17 -0.21 7.04
N LEU A 84 -6.04 -0.58 8.33
CA LEU A 84 -4.91 -1.37 8.83
C LEU A 84 -4.81 -2.70 8.09
N VAL A 85 -5.92 -3.43 7.97
CA VAL A 85 -5.96 -4.71 7.26
C VAL A 85 -5.65 -4.52 5.79
N GLU A 86 -6.29 -3.54 5.13
CA GLU A 86 -6.05 -3.27 3.71
C GLU A 86 -4.58 -2.99 3.42
N LEU A 87 -3.97 -2.04 4.14
CA LEU A 87 -2.60 -1.60 3.91
C LEU A 87 -1.58 -2.67 4.31
N ALA A 88 -1.81 -3.40 5.41
CA ALA A 88 -0.99 -4.54 5.80
C ALA A 88 -0.95 -5.60 4.69
N VAL A 89 -2.11 -5.96 4.15
CA VAL A 89 -2.23 -6.93 3.06
C VAL A 89 -1.60 -6.39 1.78
N TYR A 90 -1.77 -5.10 1.46
CA TYR A 90 -1.13 -4.48 0.31
C TYR A 90 0.39 -4.62 0.36
N GLY A 91 1.02 -4.20 1.46
CA GLY A 91 2.46 -4.29 1.60
C GLY A 91 2.98 -5.73 1.61
N LEU A 92 2.27 -6.63 2.29
CA LEU A 92 2.59 -8.06 2.36
C LEU A 92 2.52 -8.72 0.98
N VAL A 93 1.35 -8.66 0.33
CA VAL A 93 1.07 -9.34 -0.94
C VAL A 93 1.89 -8.75 -2.07
N ALA A 94 2.08 -7.43 -2.11
CA ALA A 94 2.95 -6.80 -3.12
C ALA A 94 4.39 -7.34 -3.02
N GLY A 95 4.93 -7.44 -1.80
CA GLY A 95 6.26 -7.96 -1.55
C GLY A 95 6.41 -9.47 -1.77
N LEU A 96 5.35 -10.25 -1.59
CA LEU A 96 5.35 -11.68 -1.90
C LEU A 96 5.26 -11.90 -3.42
N LEU A 97 4.30 -11.25 -4.09
CA LEU A 97 4.09 -11.44 -5.53
C LEU A 97 5.29 -10.96 -6.34
N ILE A 98 5.90 -9.82 -6.01
CA ILE A 98 7.09 -9.32 -6.71
C ILE A 98 8.28 -10.30 -6.59
N ARG A 99 8.33 -11.08 -5.50
CA ARG A 99 9.39 -12.06 -5.23
C ARG A 99 9.14 -13.41 -5.92
N PHE A 100 7.89 -13.87 -5.94
CA PHE A 100 7.56 -15.24 -6.36
C PHE A 100 6.98 -15.33 -7.76
N VAL A 101 6.31 -14.29 -8.26
CA VAL A 101 5.74 -14.29 -9.62
C VAL A 101 6.86 -14.01 -10.63
N LYS A 102 7.08 -14.95 -11.55
CA LYS A 102 7.97 -14.75 -12.70
C LYS A 102 7.13 -14.60 -13.96
N SER A 103 7.23 -13.44 -14.60
CA SER A 103 6.71 -13.21 -15.94
C SER A 103 7.88 -12.97 -16.90
N ARG A 104 7.65 -13.15 -18.21
CA ARG A 104 8.66 -12.87 -19.24
C ARG A 104 9.11 -11.40 -19.24
N SER A 105 8.22 -10.49 -18.83
CA SER A 105 8.54 -9.07 -18.69
C SER A 105 8.57 -8.65 -17.23
N GLN A 106 9.63 -7.93 -16.84
CA GLN A 106 9.73 -7.29 -15.53
C GLN A 106 8.57 -6.33 -15.28
N THR A 107 8.09 -5.66 -16.34
CA THR A 107 6.92 -4.78 -16.27
C THR A 107 5.67 -5.55 -15.90
N ALA A 108 5.45 -6.70 -16.54
CA ALA A 108 4.32 -7.56 -16.22
C ALA A 108 4.37 -8.04 -14.77
N THR A 109 5.54 -8.42 -14.24
CA THR A 109 5.67 -8.81 -12.83
C THR A 109 5.26 -7.67 -11.88
N VAL A 110 5.70 -6.43 -12.14
CA VAL A 110 5.33 -5.27 -11.30
C VAL A 110 3.82 -5.05 -11.31
N PHE A 111 3.18 -5.08 -12.48
CA PHE A 111 1.72 -4.91 -12.58
C PHE A 111 0.96 -6.06 -11.92
N ILE A 112 1.38 -7.31 -12.09
CA ILE A 112 0.74 -8.46 -11.44
C ILE A 112 0.83 -8.34 -9.92
N ALA A 113 2.01 -7.98 -9.40
CA ALA A 113 2.20 -7.81 -7.95
C ALA A 113 1.36 -6.65 -7.41
N LEU A 114 1.31 -5.53 -8.12
CA LEU A 114 0.57 -4.34 -7.72
C LEU A 114 -0.94 -4.58 -7.74
N ILE A 115 -1.48 -5.09 -8.84
CA ILE A 115 -2.92 -5.37 -8.99
C ILE A 115 -3.34 -6.50 -8.04
N GLY A 116 -2.53 -7.55 -7.91
CA GLY A 116 -2.80 -8.65 -6.99
C GLY A 116 -2.88 -8.19 -5.53
N ALA A 117 -1.97 -7.32 -5.11
CA ALA A 117 -2.00 -6.71 -3.78
C ALA A 117 -3.23 -5.83 -3.57
N MET A 118 -3.55 -4.98 -4.54
CA MET A 118 -4.73 -4.12 -4.54
C MET A 118 -6.04 -4.89 -4.39
N LEU A 119 -6.19 -6.00 -5.10
CA LEU A 119 -7.39 -6.84 -5.00
C LEU A 119 -7.44 -7.59 -3.67
N ALA A 120 -6.31 -8.19 -3.26
CA ALA A 120 -6.24 -8.95 -2.02
C ALA A 120 -6.59 -8.10 -0.79
N GLY A 121 -6.03 -6.88 -0.68
CA GLY A 121 -6.32 -6.01 0.45
C GLY A 121 -7.77 -5.51 0.46
N ARG A 122 -8.36 -5.19 -0.70
CA ARG A 122 -9.77 -4.78 -0.79
C ARG A 122 -10.73 -5.89 -0.39
N VAL A 123 -10.44 -7.13 -0.82
CA VAL A 123 -11.25 -8.31 -0.46
C VAL A 123 -11.14 -8.59 1.04
N LEU A 124 -9.92 -8.62 1.60
CA LEU A 124 -9.74 -8.91 3.02
C LEU A 124 -10.26 -7.78 3.92
N ALA A 125 -10.07 -6.51 3.54
CA ALA A 125 -10.64 -5.39 4.28
C ALA A 125 -12.17 -5.38 4.21
N GLY A 126 -12.75 -5.71 3.06
CA GLY A 126 -14.20 -5.86 2.91
C GLY A 126 -14.75 -6.97 3.80
N LEU A 127 -14.10 -8.15 3.80
CA LEU A 127 -14.49 -9.28 4.63
C LEU A 127 -14.41 -8.96 6.12
N VAL A 128 -13.32 -8.33 6.56
CA VAL A 128 -13.13 -7.93 7.95
C VAL A 128 -14.14 -6.88 8.38
N ASN A 129 -14.43 -5.88 7.54
CA ASN A 129 -15.48 -4.91 7.83
C ASN A 129 -16.87 -5.55 7.92
N ALA A 130 -17.18 -6.49 7.03
CA ALA A 130 -18.46 -7.18 7.00
C ALA A 130 -18.69 -8.07 8.23
N LEU A 131 -17.65 -8.82 8.64
CA LEU A 131 -17.77 -9.87 9.66
C LEU A 131 -17.43 -9.42 11.07
N ILE A 132 -16.64 -8.35 11.24
CA ILE A 132 -16.08 -7.99 12.55
C ILE A 132 -16.52 -6.60 12.98
N PHE A 133 -16.43 -5.59 12.11
CA PHE A 133 -16.56 -4.20 12.54
C PHE A 133 -17.91 -3.55 12.26
N ASN A 134 -18.65 -3.99 11.25
CA ASN A 134 -19.91 -3.37 10.80
C ASN A 134 -21.02 -4.41 10.58
N LEU A 135 -21.13 -5.38 11.50
CA LEU A 135 -22.14 -6.44 11.45
C LEU A 135 -23.55 -5.84 11.29
N GLY A 136 -24.27 -6.28 10.26
CA GLY A 136 -25.66 -5.88 9.97
C GLY A 136 -25.83 -4.54 9.24
N THR A 137 -24.79 -3.72 9.10
CA THR A 137 -24.83 -2.43 8.37
C THR A 137 -23.99 -2.41 7.11
N TYR A 138 -22.98 -3.29 7.03
CA TYR A 138 -22.12 -3.40 5.87
C TYR A 138 -22.79 -4.16 4.72
N SER A 139 -22.91 -3.52 3.56
CA SER A 139 -23.50 -4.12 2.36
C SER A 139 -22.48 -4.23 1.22
N LEU A 140 -22.74 -5.13 0.27
CA LEU A 140 -21.94 -5.25 -0.95
C LEU A 140 -21.88 -3.93 -1.72
N GLN A 141 -22.96 -3.15 -1.71
CA GLN A 141 -23.02 -1.84 -2.37
C GLN A 141 -22.09 -0.82 -1.70
N ILE A 142 -22.04 -0.80 -0.37
CA ILE A 142 -21.13 0.08 0.38
C ILE A 142 -19.67 -0.30 0.08
N TRP A 143 -19.35 -1.60 0.10
CA TRP A 143 -18.00 -2.07 -0.23
C TRP A 143 -17.59 -1.70 -1.66
N LEU A 144 -18.43 -1.98 -2.66
CA LEU A 144 -18.15 -1.64 -4.07
C LEU A 144 -17.97 -0.13 -4.26
N SER A 145 -18.86 0.66 -3.67
CA SER A 145 -18.81 2.12 -3.79
C SER A 145 -17.53 2.71 -3.17
N ALA A 146 -17.17 2.27 -1.97
CA ALA A 146 -16.01 2.80 -1.25
C ALA A 146 -14.69 2.35 -1.88
N PHE A 147 -14.52 1.05 -2.13
CA PHE A 147 -13.21 0.48 -2.51
C PHE A 147 -12.92 0.52 -4.00
N PHE A 148 -13.95 0.64 -4.86
CA PHE A 148 -13.78 0.63 -6.31
C PHE A 148 -14.21 1.95 -6.93
N ILE A 149 -15.46 2.39 -6.73
CA ILE A 149 -16.01 3.56 -7.45
C ILE A 149 -15.36 4.86 -6.99
N THR A 150 -15.45 5.15 -5.69
CA THR A 150 -14.90 6.40 -5.10
C THR A 150 -13.38 6.45 -5.24
N ALA A 151 -12.73 5.29 -5.09
CA ALA A 151 -11.30 5.12 -5.15
C ALA A 151 -10.71 5.08 -6.58
N LEU A 152 -11.53 5.14 -7.64
CA LEU A 152 -11.04 5.03 -9.04
C LEU A 152 -9.89 5.99 -9.35
N PRO A 153 -9.95 7.29 -8.97
CA PRO A 153 -8.84 8.21 -9.24
C PRO A 153 -7.55 7.80 -8.54
N GLY A 154 -7.63 7.38 -7.27
CA GLY A 154 -6.50 6.86 -6.51
C GLY A 154 -5.92 5.56 -7.08
N ILE A 155 -6.78 4.65 -7.57
CA ILE A 155 -6.35 3.40 -8.24
C ILE A 155 -5.57 3.74 -9.52
N ALA A 156 -6.12 4.64 -10.35
CA ALA A 156 -5.44 5.08 -11.57
C ALA A 156 -4.08 5.71 -11.25
N LEU A 157 -4.03 6.58 -10.23
CA LEU A 157 -2.78 7.19 -9.77
C LEU A 157 -1.77 6.14 -9.30
N GLN A 158 -2.19 5.13 -8.54
CA GLN A 158 -1.32 4.04 -8.09
C GLN A 158 -0.78 3.22 -9.27
N LEU A 159 -1.63 2.86 -10.23
CA LEU A 159 -1.25 2.06 -11.41
C LEU A 159 -0.30 2.78 -12.36
N VAL A 160 -0.29 4.12 -12.37
CA VAL A 160 0.63 4.91 -13.19
C VAL A 160 1.89 5.28 -12.41
N LEU A 161 1.73 5.87 -11.23
CA LEU A 161 2.83 6.47 -10.48
C LEU A 161 3.78 5.43 -9.88
N ILE A 162 3.25 4.33 -9.33
CA ILE A 162 4.09 3.31 -8.68
C ILE A 162 5.02 2.64 -9.70
N PRO A 163 4.54 2.12 -10.84
CA PRO A 163 5.44 1.54 -11.84
C PRO A 163 6.42 2.57 -12.40
N ALA A 164 5.98 3.80 -12.68
CA ALA A 164 6.85 4.87 -13.17
C ALA A 164 8.01 5.15 -12.20
N LEU A 165 7.74 5.28 -10.90
CA LEU A 165 8.76 5.46 -9.86
C LEU A 165 9.72 4.27 -9.80
N ILE A 166 9.20 3.03 -9.84
CA ILE A 166 10.04 1.84 -9.81
C ILE A 166 11.01 1.83 -11.00
N PHE A 167 10.54 2.07 -12.23
CA PHE A 167 11.42 2.04 -13.40
C PHE A 167 12.41 3.21 -13.44
N ALA A 168 11.99 4.41 -13.04
CA ALA A 168 12.87 5.57 -12.94
C ALA A 168 14.00 5.34 -11.94
N LEU A 169 13.67 4.87 -10.73
CA LEU A 169 14.65 4.62 -9.67
C LEU A 169 15.57 3.42 -9.98
N ARG A 170 15.07 2.40 -10.68
CA ARG A 170 15.89 1.30 -11.20
C ARG A 170 16.87 1.78 -12.26
N LYS A 171 16.42 2.62 -13.20
CA LYS A 171 17.28 3.20 -14.25
C LYS A 171 18.39 4.07 -13.63
N ALA A 172 18.07 4.79 -12.56
CA ALA A 172 19.04 5.54 -11.75
C ALA A 172 19.93 4.67 -10.83
N LYS A 173 19.76 3.34 -10.85
CA LYS A 173 20.47 2.37 -9.98
C LYS A 173 20.28 2.63 -8.48
N LEU A 174 19.21 3.31 -8.09
CA LEU A 174 18.90 3.64 -6.70
C LEU A 174 18.19 2.49 -5.98
N ILE A 175 17.47 1.63 -6.71
CA ILE A 175 16.77 0.47 -6.14
C ILE A 175 16.97 -0.80 -6.98
N SER A 176 16.78 -1.95 -6.33
CA SER A 176 16.72 -3.27 -6.95
C SER A 176 15.50 -4.00 -6.41
N LEU A 177 14.73 -4.69 -7.26
CA LEU A 177 13.57 -5.46 -6.80
C LEU A 177 14.02 -6.71 -6.03
N PRO A 178 13.25 -7.16 -5.02
CA PRO A 178 13.55 -8.37 -4.28
C PRO A 178 13.61 -9.60 -5.21
N THR A 179 14.75 -10.27 -5.28
CA THR A 179 14.88 -11.56 -5.99
C THR A 179 14.83 -12.72 -5.01
N LYS A 180 14.37 -13.88 -5.48
CA LYS A 180 14.52 -15.15 -4.74
C LYS A 180 16.02 -15.40 -4.58
N GLN A 181 16.52 -15.43 -3.34
CA GLN A 181 17.83 -16.01 -3.03
C GLN A 181 17.81 -17.50 -3.36
#